data_AF-A0A380DLQ5-F1
#
_entry.id   AF-A0A380DLQ5-F1
#
_cell.length_a   1.000
_cell.length_b   1.000
_cell.length_c   1.000
_cell.angle_alpha   90.00
_cell.angle_beta   90.00
_cell.angle_gamma   90.00
#
_symmetry.space_group_name_H-M   'P 1'
#
loop_
_entity.id
_entity.type
_entity.pdbx_description
1 polymer ?
#
loop_
_entity_poly.entity_id
_entity_poly.type
_entity_poly.pdbx_seq_one_letter_code
_entity_poly.pdbx_strand_id
1 'polypeptide(L)'
;MIEHSIYTTFKLLSKLPNKNLIYFESFHGKQYSDNPKALYEYLTEHSDAQLIWGVKKGYEHIFQQHNVPYVTKFSMKWFLAMPRAKAWVINTRTPDWLYKSPRTTYLQTWHGTPLKKIGLDISNVKMLGKILKITKMALKKKANVGISSVT
;
A
#
# COMPACT_ATOMS: atom_id res chain seq x y z
N MET A 1 8.00 16.73 -9.74
CA MET A 1 8.75 17.34 -8.62
C MET A 1 8.30 16.80 -7.26
N ILE A 2 7.00 16.90 -6.91
CA ILE A 2 6.47 16.45 -5.60
C ILE A 2 6.70 14.95 -5.35
N GLU A 3 6.37 14.09 -6.32
CA GLU A 3 6.53 12.63 -6.18
C GLU A 3 7.99 12.22 -5.92
N HIS A 4 8.95 12.87 -6.58
CA HIS A 4 10.37 12.63 -6.39
C HIS A 4 10.87 13.08 -5.01
N SER A 5 10.32 14.20 -4.51
CA SER A 5 10.59 14.66 -3.15
C SER A 5 10.08 13.64 -2.11
N ILE A 6 8.83 13.19 -2.26
CA ILE A 6 8.24 12.15 -1.40
C ILE A 6 9.06 10.86 -1.43
N TYR A 7 9.44 10.40 -2.62
CA TYR A 7 10.30 9.23 -2.80
C TYR A 7 11.62 9.37 -2.03
N THR A 8 12.29 10.52 -2.17
CA THR A 8 13.58 10.79 -1.53
C THR A 8 13.43 10.86 0.00
N THR A 9 12.37 11.50 0.49
CA THR A 9 12.03 11.54 1.91
C THR A 9 11.75 10.15 2.46
N PHE A 10 10.95 9.34 1.77
CA PHE A 10 10.69 7.94 2.16
C PHE A 10 11.99 7.14 2.22
N LYS A 11 12.85 7.27 1.19
CA LYS A 11 14.14 6.59 1.13
C LYS A 11 15.03 6.98 2.31
N LEU A 12 15.11 8.27 2.64
CA LEU A 12 15.91 8.75 3.77
C LEU A 12 15.35 8.26 5.12
N LEU A 13 14.04 8.44 5.35
CA LEU A 13 13.39 8.04 6.61
C LEU A 13 13.41 6.53 6.81
N SER A 14 13.37 5.76 5.73
CA SER A 14 13.47 4.30 5.79
C SER A 14 14.84 3.79 6.23
N LYS A 15 15.88 4.64 6.30
CA LYS A 15 17.22 4.29 6.82
C LYS A 15 17.28 4.34 8.36
N LEU A 16 16.41 5.12 8.99
CA LEU A 16 16.30 5.17 10.45
C LEU A 16 15.96 3.78 11.03
N PRO A 17 16.20 3.53 12.33
CA PRO A 17 15.85 2.26 12.95
C PRO A 17 14.39 1.88 12.72
N ASN A 18 14.17 0.66 12.23
CA ASN A 18 12.84 0.10 11.99
C ASN A 18 12.06 0.08 13.31
N LYS A 19 10.76 0.34 13.23
CA LYS A 19 9.86 0.16 14.37
C LYS A 19 9.30 -1.26 14.36
N ASN A 20 8.99 -1.85 15.52
CA ASN A 20 8.14 -3.05 15.56
C ASN A 20 6.70 -2.63 15.19
N LEU A 21 6.48 -2.27 13.92
CA LEU A 21 5.25 -1.64 13.45
C LEU A 21 4.80 -2.26 12.13
N ILE A 22 3.50 -2.56 12.05
CA ILE A 22 2.83 -3.07 10.85
C ILE A 22 1.83 -2.00 10.39
N TYR A 23 1.98 -1.60 9.13
CA TYR A 23 1.14 -0.61 8.49
C TYR A 23 0.04 -1.30 7.66
N PHE A 24 -1.21 -0.89 7.86
CA PHE A 24 -2.38 -1.43 7.18
C PHE A 24 -3.03 -0.37 6.29
N GLU A 25 -3.51 -0.77 5.12
CA GLU A 25 -4.33 0.10 4.26
C GLU A 25 -5.37 -0.73 3.49
N SER A 26 -6.64 -0.31 3.54
CA SER A 26 -7.71 -0.89 2.73
C SER A 26 -8.35 0.16 1.81
N PHE A 27 -8.51 -0.20 0.52
CA PHE A 27 -9.12 0.64 -0.51
C PHE A 27 -8.60 2.09 -0.53
N HIS A 28 -7.27 2.24 -0.59
CA HIS A 28 -6.55 3.52 -0.54
C HIS A 28 -6.69 4.32 0.77
N GLY A 29 -7.04 3.66 1.86
CA GLY A 29 -7.24 4.25 3.19
C GLY A 29 -8.64 4.82 3.39
N LYS A 30 -9.61 4.37 2.60
CA LYS A 30 -11.01 4.84 2.71
C LYS A 30 -11.87 3.96 3.61
N GLN A 31 -11.40 2.78 3.97
CA GLN A 31 -12.22 1.79 4.68
C GLN A 31 -11.37 1.05 5.73
N TYR A 32 -12.05 0.60 6.78
CA TYR A 32 -11.57 -0.41 7.72
C TYR A 32 -12.28 -1.73 7.39
N SER A 33 -11.74 -2.49 6.44
CA SER A 33 -12.42 -3.64 5.82
C SER A 33 -11.46 -4.62 5.15
N ASP A 34 -12.02 -5.71 4.64
CA ASP A 34 -11.37 -6.70 3.76
C ASP A 34 -10.25 -7.50 4.45
N ASN A 35 -9.38 -8.16 3.70
CA ASN A 35 -8.31 -8.99 4.23
C ASN A 35 -7.36 -8.23 5.18
N PRO A 36 -7.01 -6.94 4.95
CA PRO A 36 -6.21 -6.18 5.91
C PRO A 36 -6.87 -6.05 7.28
N LYS A 37 -8.20 -5.94 7.35
CA LYS A 37 -8.94 -5.89 8.62
C LYS A 37 -8.83 -7.22 9.36
N ALA A 38 -9.10 -8.34 8.68
CA ALA A 38 -9.02 -9.65 9.31
C ALA A 38 -7.61 -9.94 9.88
N LEU A 39 -6.56 -9.57 9.14
CA LEU A 39 -5.18 -9.69 9.62
C LEU A 39 -4.88 -8.76 10.79
N TYR A 40 -5.39 -7.53 10.77
CA TYR A 40 -5.23 -6.59 11.88
C TYR A 40 -5.88 -7.11 13.17
N GLU A 41 -7.10 -7.63 13.08
CA GLU A 41 -7.84 -8.16 14.24
C GLU A 41 -7.11 -9.37 14.83
N TYR A 42 -6.67 -10.30 13.99
CA TYR A 42 -5.85 -11.44 14.43
C TYR A 42 -4.55 -10.99 15.12
N LEU A 43 -3.82 -10.05 14.52
CA LEU A 43 -2.55 -9.58 15.06
C LEU A 43 -2.70 -8.75 16.34
N THR A 44 -3.83 -8.07 16.53
CA THR A 44 -4.12 -7.34 17.77
C THR A 44 -4.07 -8.25 18.99
N GLU A 45 -4.49 -9.51 18.83
CA GLU A 45 -4.52 -10.51 19.91
C GLU A 45 -3.25 -11.36 19.99
N HIS A 46 -2.49 -11.47 18.89
CA HIS A 46 -1.41 -12.47 18.75
C HIS A 46 -0.01 -11.86 18.51
N SER A 47 0.14 -10.54 18.55
CA SER A 47 1.40 -9.85 18.28
C SER A 47 1.66 -8.70 19.26
N ASP A 48 2.93 -8.49 19.58
CA ASP A 48 3.42 -7.32 20.32
C ASP A 48 3.72 -6.12 19.40
N ALA A 49 3.49 -6.27 18.09
CA ALA A 49 3.76 -5.23 17.11
C ALA A 49 2.77 -4.07 17.25
N GLN A 50 3.27 -2.86 17.04
CA GLN A 50 2.45 -1.67 16.89
C GLN A 50 1.67 -1.76 15.57
N LEU A 51 0.34 -1.78 15.65
CA LEU A 51 -0.51 -1.85 14.47
C LEU A 51 -1.06 -0.47 14.15
N ILE A 52 -0.92 -0.01 12.91
CA ILE A 52 -1.41 1.31 12.52
C ILE A 52 -2.02 1.33 11.13
N TRP A 53 -3.13 2.06 10.98
CA TRP A 53 -3.82 2.22 9.72
C TRP A 53 -3.44 3.50 8.99
N GLY A 54 -3.23 3.40 7.68
CA GLY A 54 -3.17 4.55 6.78
C GLY A 54 -4.55 4.99 6.35
N VAL A 55 -4.97 6.18 6.78
CA VAL A 55 -6.29 6.73 6.40
C VAL A 55 -6.15 7.87 5.40
N LYS A 56 -7.05 7.90 4.41
CA LYS A 56 -7.19 9.03 3.50
C LYS A 56 -7.84 10.19 4.25
N LYS A 57 -7.29 11.40 4.10
CA LYS A 57 -7.89 12.62 4.66
C LYS A 57 -9.40 12.72 4.30
N GLY A 58 -10.24 12.93 5.31
CA GLY A 58 -11.70 12.94 5.23
C GLY A 58 -12.39 11.62 5.62
N TYR A 59 -11.65 10.53 5.79
CA TYR A 59 -12.18 9.20 6.16
C TYR A 59 -11.82 8.79 7.59
N GLU A 60 -11.26 9.70 8.39
CA GLU A 60 -10.84 9.45 9.78
C GLU A 60 -11.98 8.95 10.66
N HIS A 61 -13.20 9.42 10.43
CA HIS A 61 -14.39 9.07 11.23
C HIS A 61 -14.62 7.55 11.33
N ILE A 62 -14.34 6.79 10.26
CA ILE A 62 -14.50 5.32 10.24
C ILE A 62 -13.57 4.68 11.27
N PHE A 63 -12.32 5.13 11.32
CA PHE A 63 -11.30 4.57 12.21
C PHE A 63 -11.53 5.01 13.66
N GLN A 64 -12.04 6.23 13.86
CA GLN A 64 -12.47 6.71 15.18
C GLN A 64 -13.62 5.89 15.73
N GLN A 65 -14.64 5.59 14.90
CA GLN A 65 -15.79 4.77 15.30
C GLN A 65 -15.40 3.35 15.72
N HIS A 66 -14.38 2.77 15.08
CA HIS A 66 -13.86 1.46 15.43
C HIS A 66 -12.77 1.48 16.52
N ASN A 67 -12.41 2.65 17.04
CA ASN A 67 -11.31 2.84 18.00
C ASN A 67 -9.97 2.24 17.53
N VAL A 68 -9.67 2.39 16.24
CA VAL A 68 -8.48 1.81 15.60
C VAL A 68 -7.38 2.88 15.46
N PRO A 69 -6.12 2.62 15.88
CA PRO A 69 -5.02 3.57 15.68
C PRO A 69 -4.75 3.84 14.20
N TYR A 70 -4.71 5.13 13.83
CA TYR A 70 -4.50 5.56 12.45
C TYR A 70 -3.53 6.73 12.30
N VAL A 71 -2.99 6.88 11.09
CA VAL A 71 -2.28 8.06 10.60
C VAL A 71 -2.87 8.53 9.28
N THR A 72 -3.20 9.82 9.22
CA THR A 72 -3.65 10.43 7.97
C THR A 72 -2.52 10.45 6.95
N LYS A 73 -2.76 9.92 5.75
CA LYS A 73 -1.80 9.88 4.64
C LYS A 73 -1.29 11.29 4.33
N PHE A 74 -0.01 11.39 3.99
CA PHE A 74 0.72 12.64 3.77
C PHE A 74 0.86 13.57 4.99
N SER A 75 0.46 13.14 6.19
CA SER A 75 0.84 13.84 7.43
C SER A 75 2.29 13.54 7.83
N MET A 76 2.88 14.39 8.67
CA MET A 76 4.21 14.15 9.24
C MET A 76 4.29 12.80 9.97
N LYS A 77 3.24 12.41 10.70
CA LYS A 77 3.18 11.11 11.37
C LYS A 77 3.23 9.94 10.37
N TRP A 78 2.57 10.08 9.22
CA TRP A 78 2.60 9.08 8.16
C TRP A 78 3.99 8.92 7.55
N PHE A 79 4.69 10.04 7.27
CA PHE A 79 6.09 10.01 6.82
C PHE A 79 7.03 9.36 7.84
N LEU A 80 6.75 9.43 9.13
CA LEU A 80 7.55 8.78 10.17
C LEU A 80 7.17 7.32 10.43
N ALA A 81 5.93 6.92 10.14
CA ALA A 81 5.43 5.57 10.41
C ALA A 81 5.66 4.63 9.23
N MET A 82 5.16 4.97 8.04
CA MET A 82 5.10 4.06 6.90
C MET A 82 6.48 3.60 6.40
N PRO A 83 7.48 4.49 6.15
CA PRO A 83 8.78 4.08 5.63
C PRO A 83 9.61 3.23 6.62
N ARG A 84 9.26 3.28 7.92
CA ARG A 84 9.96 2.60 9.02
C ARG A 84 9.24 1.34 9.50
N ALA A 85 8.08 1.04 8.93
CA ALA A 85 7.31 -0.16 9.24
C ALA A 85 8.08 -1.42 8.83
N LYS A 86 7.99 -2.47 9.65
CA LYS A 86 8.50 -3.81 9.31
C LYS A 86 7.69 -4.44 8.18
N ALA A 87 6.37 -4.23 8.18
CA ALA A 87 5.50 -4.77 7.15
C ALA A 87 4.41 -3.77 6.73
N TRP A 88 4.01 -3.87 5.46
CA TRP A 88 2.85 -3.19 4.86
C TRP A 88 1.84 -4.24 4.44
N VAL A 89 0.60 -4.16 4.92
CA VAL A 89 -0.52 -5.02 4.55
C VAL A 89 -1.54 -4.18 3.79
N ILE A 90 -1.62 -4.36 2.47
CA ILE A 90 -2.43 -3.52 1.58
C ILE A 90 -3.18 -4.39 0.58
N ASN A 91 -4.41 -4.02 0.22
CA ASN A 91 -5.26 -4.76 -0.75
C ASN A 91 -5.44 -4.05 -2.10
N THR A 92 -4.81 -2.90 -2.26
CA THR A 92 -4.85 -2.06 -3.45
C THR A 92 -3.45 -1.74 -3.95
N ARG A 93 -3.36 -1.25 -5.19
CA ARG A 93 -2.08 -0.81 -5.75
C ARG A 93 -1.55 0.41 -5.01
N THR A 94 -0.30 0.32 -4.60
CA THR A 94 0.48 1.48 -4.16
C THR A 94 0.99 2.27 -5.38
N PRO A 95 1.12 3.60 -5.29
CA PRO A 95 1.71 4.41 -6.36
C PRO A 95 3.17 4.03 -6.65
N ASP A 96 3.60 4.16 -7.90
CA ASP A 96 4.96 3.80 -8.34
C ASP A 96 6.06 4.65 -7.68
N TRP A 97 5.74 5.88 -7.26
CA TRP A 97 6.67 6.78 -6.58
C TRP A 97 6.88 6.44 -5.10
N LEU A 98 6.12 5.50 -4.53
CA LEU A 98 6.25 5.13 -3.14
C LEU A 98 7.47 4.22 -2.95
N TYR A 99 8.53 4.73 -2.33
CA TYR A 99 9.73 3.93 -2.08
C TYR A 99 9.48 2.86 -1.02
N LYS A 100 9.59 1.58 -1.41
CA LYS A 100 9.60 0.44 -0.50
C LYS A 100 11.04 0.12 -0.08
N SER A 101 11.30 0.18 1.22
CA SER A 101 12.58 -0.27 1.77
C SER A 101 12.80 -1.77 1.53
N PRO A 102 14.03 -2.24 1.27
CA PRO A 102 14.36 -3.66 1.29
C PRO A 102 14.08 -4.31 2.66
N ARG A 103 14.11 -3.53 3.74
CA ARG A 103 13.84 -3.99 5.12
C ARG A 103 12.35 -4.07 5.48
N THR A 104 11.47 -3.70 4.55
CA THR A 104 10.03 -3.70 4.74
C THR A 104 9.40 -4.78 3.86
N THR A 105 8.68 -5.69 4.51
CA THR A 105 7.88 -6.73 3.84
C THR A 105 6.59 -6.11 3.31
N TYR A 106 6.28 -6.33 2.04
CA TYR A 106 5.04 -5.85 1.45
C TYR A 106 4.11 -7.01 1.14
N LEU A 107 3.06 -7.14 1.96
CA LEU A 107 2.00 -8.12 1.82
C LEU A 107 0.84 -7.50 1.03
N GLN A 108 0.74 -7.89 -0.24
CA GLN A 108 -0.38 -7.51 -1.11
C GLN A 108 -1.47 -8.58 -1.04
N THR A 109 -2.62 -8.22 -0.48
CA THR A 109 -3.76 -9.15 -0.29
C THR A 109 -4.71 -9.17 -1.48
N TRP A 110 -4.67 -8.15 -2.35
CA TRP A 110 -5.70 -7.92 -3.37
C TRP A 110 -7.12 -7.94 -2.76
N HIS A 111 -8.16 -7.96 -3.60
CA HIS A 111 -9.55 -7.83 -3.16
C HIS A 111 -10.46 -8.82 -3.90
N GLY A 112 -9.99 -10.06 -4.05
CA GLY A 112 -10.77 -11.19 -4.57
C GLY A 112 -10.33 -11.70 -5.95
N THR A 113 -10.96 -12.81 -6.34
CA THR A 113 -10.68 -13.51 -7.60
C THR A 113 -11.14 -12.67 -8.79
N PRO A 114 -10.28 -12.43 -9.79
CA PRO A 114 -10.64 -11.60 -10.93
C PRO A 114 -11.63 -12.33 -11.85
N LEU A 115 -12.87 -11.84 -11.94
CA LEU A 115 -13.84 -12.29 -12.95
C LEU A 115 -13.61 -11.60 -14.31
N LYS A 116 -13.21 -10.33 -14.30
CA LYS A 116 -12.88 -9.55 -15.51
C LYS A 116 -11.38 -9.61 -15.78
N LYS A 117 -10.99 -9.55 -17.06
CA LYS A 117 -9.57 -9.44 -17.45
C LYS A 117 -8.96 -8.15 -16.88
N ILE A 118 -7.84 -8.28 -16.18
CA ILE A 118 -7.12 -7.17 -15.53
C ILE A 118 -5.64 -7.18 -15.89
N GLY A 119 -5.00 -6.02 -15.77
CA GLY A 119 -3.55 -5.91 -15.97
C GLY A 119 -3.13 -6.33 -17.38
N LEU A 120 -2.28 -7.35 -17.47
CA LEU A 120 -1.71 -7.84 -18.72
C LEU A 120 -2.70 -8.60 -19.61
N ASP A 121 -3.79 -9.10 -19.04
CA ASP A 121 -4.78 -9.89 -19.77
C ASP A 121 -5.73 -9.01 -20.60
N ILE A 122 -5.65 -7.68 -20.43
CA ILE A 122 -6.42 -6.74 -21.23
C ILE A 122 -5.78 -6.62 -22.62
N SER A 123 -6.47 -7.12 -23.64
CA SER A 123 -6.00 -7.06 -25.03
C SER A 123 -6.11 -5.65 -25.63
N ASN A 124 -7.20 -4.93 -25.32
CA ASN A 124 -7.47 -3.57 -25.79
C ASN A 124 -7.92 -2.71 -24.62
N VAL A 125 -7.07 -1.78 -24.19
CA VAL A 125 -7.43 -0.79 -23.18
C VAL A 125 -8.29 0.29 -23.86
N LYS A 126 -9.62 0.13 -23.84
CA LYS A 126 -10.54 1.23 -24.20
C LYS A 126 -10.61 2.21 -23.02
N MET A 127 -9.61 3.09 -22.89
CA MET A 127 -9.79 4.33 -22.12
C MET A 127 -10.57 5.29 -23.01
N LEU A 128 -11.65 5.89 -22.49
CA LEU A 128 -12.36 6.97 -23.18
C LEU A 128 -11.34 8.07 -23.53
N GLY A 129 -11.07 8.26 -24.82
CA GLY A 129 -10.38 9.45 -25.32
C GLY A 129 -8.95 9.30 -25.87
N LYS A 130 -8.26 8.15 -25.82
CA LYS A 130 -6.99 7.97 -26.57
C LYS A 130 -6.61 6.49 -26.71
N ILE A 131 -6.57 6.02 -27.96
CA ILE A 131 -6.04 4.70 -28.32
C ILE A 131 -4.53 4.70 -28.03
N LEU A 132 -4.08 3.87 -27.08
CA LEU A 132 -2.66 3.65 -26.80
C LEU A 132 -2.32 2.18 -27.02
N LYS A 133 -1.65 1.90 -28.14
CA LYS A 133 -1.03 0.61 -28.49
C LYS A 133 0.18 0.26 -27.59
N ILE A 134 0.62 1.18 -26.72
CA ILE A 134 1.88 1.11 -25.96
C ILE A 134 1.76 0.32 -24.64
N THR A 135 0.56 -0.01 -24.17
CA THR A 135 0.33 -0.45 -22.80
C THR A 135 0.91 -1.83 -22.46
N LYS A 136 1.01 -2.77 -23.42
CA LYS A 136 1.48 -4.14 -23.13
C LYS A 136 2.96 -4.23 -22.73
N MET A 137 3.86 -3.49 -23.39
CA MET A 137 5.30 -3.57 -23.08
C MET A 137 5.62 -2.97 -21.71
N ALA A 138 4.99 -1.84 -21.36
CA ALA A 138 5.18 -1.19 -20.07
C ALA A 138 4.64 -2.04 -18.90
N LEU A 139 3.51 -2.70 -19.08
CA LEU A 139 2.95 -3.60 -18.06
C LEU A 139 3.80 -4.88 -17.88
N LYS A 140 4.37 -5.43 -18.96
CA LYS A 140 5.17 -6.67 -18.90
C LYS A 140 6.47 -6.46 -18.12
N LYS A 141 7.09 -5.29 -18.27
CA LYS A 141 8.26 -4.89 -17.48
C LYS A 141 7.92 -4.68 -15.99
N LYS A 142 6.72 -4.18 -15.68
CA LYS A 142 6.25 -3.96 -14.29
C LYS A 142 5.88 -5.25 -13.56
N ALA A 143 5.27 -6.23 -14.24
CA ALA A 143 4.96 -7.53 -13.63
C ALA A 143 6.22 -8.27 -13.16
N ASN A 144 7.31 -8.22 -13.94
CA ASN A 144 8.57 -8.88 -13.58
C ASN A 144 9.32 -8.22 -12.40
N VAL A 145 9.04 -6.95 -12.07
CA VAL A 145 9.66 -6.25 -10.93
C VAL A 145 8.88 -6.49 -9.63
N GLY A 146 7.59 -6.84 -9.71
CA GLY A 146 6.75 -7.13 -8.55
C GLY A 146 6.82 -8.57 -8.04
N ILE A 147 7.42 -9.48 -8.80
CA ILE A 147 7.51 -10.92 -8.46
C ILE A 147 8.87 -11.26 -7.81
N SER A 148 9.87 -10.39 -7.88
CA SER A 148 11.24 -10.68 -7.40
C SER A 148 11.46 -10.51 -5.89
N SER A 149 10.43 -10.70 -5.05
CA SER A 149 10.61 -10.76 -3.59
C SER A 149 9.78 -11.86 -2.93
N VAL A 150 9.69 -13.00 -3.60
CA VAL A 150 9.29 -14.29 -3.00
C VAL A 150 10.42 -15.28 -3.23
N THR A 151 11.53 -15.05 -2.54
CA THR A 151 12.57 -16.01 -2.15
C THR A 151 13.35 -15.40 -1.00
#